data_AF-F7K017-F1
#
_entry.id   AF-F7K017-F1
#
_cell.length_a   1.000
_cell.length_b   1.000
_cell.length_c   1.000
_cell.angle_alpha   90.00
_cell.angle_beta   90.00
_cell.angle_gamma   90.00
#
_symmetry.space_group_name_H-M   'P 1'
#
loop_
_entity.id
_entity.type
_entity.pdbx_description
1 polymer ?
#
loop_
_entity_poly.entity_id
_entity_poly.type
_entity_poly.pdbx_seq_one_letter_code
_entity_poly.pdbx_strand_id
1 'polypeptide(L)' 'MKEQKICPFCGSEKGYYVTERVIRDLFFNYNNEPCGATEDVTEFCSKRRRCINCDKILPKKMFE' A
#
# COMPACT_ATOMS: atom_id res chain seq x y z
N MET A 1 -24.89 -4.96 -18.26
CA MET A 1 -23.53 -4.46 -17.97
C MET A 1 -23.40 -4.32 -16.46
N LYS A 2 -22.33 -4.82 -15.83
CA LYS A 2 -22.12 -4.58 -14.39
C LYS A 2 -21.69 -3.13 -14.20
N GLU A 3 -22.29 -2.45 -13.24
CA GLU A 3 -21.92 -1.08 -12.89
C GLU A 3 -20.47 -1.04 -12.43
N GLN A 4 -19.66 -0.14 -13.02
CA GLN A 4 -18.25 -0.02 -12.69
C GLN A 4 -18.10 0.89 -11.46
N LYS A 5 -17.61 0.31 -10.36
CA LYS A 5 -17.37 1.04 -9.12
C LYS A 5 -16.12 1.92 -9.27
N ILE A 6 -16.26 3.22 -9.06
CA ILE A 6 -15.17 4.21 -9.13
C ILE A 6 -14.69 4.64 -7.75
N CYS A 7 -13.51 5.25 -7.67
CA CYS A 7 -13.01 5.89 -6.46
C CYS A 7 -13.90 7.09 -6.11
N PRO A 8 -14.51 7.15 -4.90
CA PRO A 8 -15.39 8.25 -4.51
C PRO A 8 -14.65 9.57 -4.28
N PHE A 9 -13.32 9.55 -4.22
CA PHE A 9 -12.51 10.72 -3.89
C PHE A 9 -11.93 11.42 -5.12
N CYS A 10 -11.64 10.68 -6.19
CA CYS A 10 -11.00 11.23 -7.39
C CYS A 10 -11.56 10.69 -8.71
N GLY A 11 -12.59 9.84 -8.68
CA GLY A 11 -13.23 9.29 -9.87
C GLY A 11 -12.44 8.19 -10.59
N SER A 12 -11.25 7.82 -10.11
CA SER A 12 -10.45 6.77 -10.75
C SER A 12 -11.19 5.42 -10.80
N GLU A 13 -11.10 4.76 -11.94
CA GLU A 13 -11.64 3.42 -12.17
C GLU A 13 -10.69 2.30 -11.70
N LYS A 14 -9.47 2.65 -11.27
CA LYS A 14 -8.41 1.70 -10.93
C LYS A 14 -8.01 1.81 -9.47
N GLY A 15 -7.66 0.67 -8.90
CA GLY A 15 -7.16 0.55 -7.54
C GLY A 15 -6.26 -0.66 -7.39
N TYR A 16 -5.63 -0.77 -6.22
CA TYR A 16 -4.77 -1.89 -5.85
C TYR A 16 -5.15 -2.40 -4.47
N TYR A 17 -4.70 -3.62 -4.15
CA TYR A 17 -4.79 -4.17 -2.81
C TYR A 17 -3.43 -4.01 -2.14
N VAL A 18 -3.40 -3.38 -0.98
CA VAL A 18 -2.30 -3.64 -0.05
C VAL A 18 -2.64 -4.96 0.63
N THR A 19 -1.71 -5.90 0.60
CA THR A 19 -1.79 -7.18 1.33
C THR A 19 -0.90 -7.15 2.55
N GLU A 20 0.29 -6.56 2.42
CA GLU A 20 1.30 -6.49 3.46
C GLU A 20 2.13 -5.21 3.33
N ARG A 21 2.61 -4.69 4.47
CA ARG A 21 3.65 -3.68 4.57
C ARG A 21 4.69 -4.15 5.59
N VAL A 22 5.94 -4.17 5.17
CA VAL A 22 7.10 -4.50 6.00
C VAL A 22 7.98 -3.27 6.16
N ILE A 23 8.59 -3.13 7.33
CA ILE A 23 9.65 -2.15 7.59
C ILE A 23 10.97 -2.91 7.62
N ARG A 24 11.96 -2.36 6.92
CA ARG A 24 13.34 -2.82 6.93
C ARG A 24 14.25 -1.61 6.97
N ASP A 25 15.09 -1.54 7.99
CA ASP A 25 16.09 -0.47 8.09
C ASP A 25 17.36 -0.91 7.37
N LEU A 26 17.92 -0.01 6.56
CA LEU A 26 19.20 -0.21 5.89
C LEU A 26 20.28 0.54 6.68
N PHE A 27 21.35 -0.16 7.04
CA PHE A 27 22.47 0.42 7.74
C PHE A 27 23.55 0.88 6.77
N PHE A 28 24.17 2.01 7.09
CA PHE A 28 25.32 2.54 6.38
C PHE A 28 26.44 2.86 7.37
N ASN A 29 27.69 2.76 6.91
CA ASN A 29 28.84 3.28 7.66
C ASN A 29 28.98 4.79 7.45
N TYR A 30 29.83 5.49 8.21
CA TYR A 30 30.02 6.94 8.04
C TYR A 30 30.66 7.35 6.70
N ASN A 31 31.07 6.40 5.86
CA ASN A 31 31.48 6.63 4.47
C ASN A 31 30.30 6.52 3.49
N ASN A 32 29.07 6.34 3.99
CA ASN A 32 27.84 6.11 3.23
C ASN A 32 27.79 4.79 2.45
N GLU A 33 28.62 3.81 2.83
CA GLU A 33 28.58 2.47 2.23
C GLU A 33 27.57 1.60 2.98
N PRO A 34 26.76 0.79 2.26
CA PRO A 34 25.80 -0.11 2.89
C PRO A 34 26.54 -1.19 3.68
N CYS A 35 26.17 -1.36 4.95
CA CYS A 35 26.85 -2.31 5.85
C CYS A 35 25.91 -3.32 6.52
N GLY A 36 24.63 -3.31 6.18
CA GLY A 36 23.68 -4.30 6.66
C GLY A 36 22.25 -3.83 6.56
N ALA A 37 21.35 -4.62 7.13
CA ALA A 37 19.95 -4.29 7.28
C ALA A 37 19.34 -5.06 8.46
N THR A 38 18.21 -4.58 8.99
CA THR A 38 17.39 -5.38 9.90
C THR A 38 16.70 -6.52 9.16
N GLU A 39 16.15 -7.46 9.93
CA GLU A 39 15.13 -8.37 9.41
C GLU A 39 13.88 -7.57 8.99
N ASP A 40 13.10 -8.16 8.08
CA ASP A 40 11.83 -7.60 7.66
C ASP A 40 10.82 -7.74 8.80
N VAL A 41 10.33 -6.62 9.33
CA VAL A 41 9.31 -6.60 10.37
C VAL A 41 7.98 -6.22 9.75
N THR A 42 6.99 -7.09 9.84
CA THR A 42 5.63 -6.81 9.35
C THR A 42 4.99 -5.67 10.16
N GLU A 43 4.79 -4.51 9.52
CA GLU A 43 4.05 -3.36 10.07
C GLU A 43 2.54 -3.62 10.00
N PHE A 44 2.08 -4.20 8.89
CA PHE A 44 0.66 -4.39 8.63
C PHE A 44 0.40 -5.53 7.65
N CYS A 45 -0.55 -6.41 7.98
CA CYS A 45 -1.06 -7.42 7.05
C CYS A 45 -2.59 -7.38 7.03
N SER A 46 -3.18 -6.90 5.93
CA SER A 46 -4.61 -7.04 5.66
C SER A 46 -4.92 -6.71 4.22
N LYS A 47 -6.03 -7.24 3.68
CA LYS A 47 -6.50 -6.98 2.32
C LYS A 47 -7.34 -5.70 2.24
N ARG A 48 -6.69 -4.54 2.14
CA ARG A 48 -7.36 -3.23 1.98
C ARG A 48 -7.26 -2.75 0.53
N ARG A 49 -8.39 -2.34 -0.05
CA ARG A 49 -8.44 -1.67 -1.36
C ARG A 49 -7.98 -0.23 -1.21
N ARG A 50 -7.15 0.23 -2.14
CA ARG A 50 -6.71 1.62 -2.27
C ARG A 50 -6.91 2.11 -3.70
N CYS A 51 -7.13 3.40 -3.86
CA CYS A 51 -7.12 4.02 -5.18
C CYS A 51 -5.67 4.22 -5.65
N ILE A 52 -5.38 3.93 -6.92
CA ILE A 52 -4.03 4.10 -7.49
C ILE A 52 -3.64 5.58 -7.71
N ASN A 53 -4.61 6.49 -7.79
CA ASN A 53 -4.34 7.90 -8.08
C ASN A 53 -4.22 8.77 -6.83
N CYS A 54 -4.94 8.43 -5.76
CA CYS A 54 -4.97 9.26 -4.54
C CYS A 54 -4.60 8.50 -3.26
N ASP A 55 -4.24 7.22 -3.37
CA ASP A 55 -3.79 6.33 -2.29
C ASP A 55 -4.72 6.17 -1.08
N LYS A 56 -5.91 6.77 -1.14
CA LYS A 56 -6.94 6.65 -0.11
C LYS A 56 -7.45 5.22 -0.03
N ILE A 57 -7.66 4.77 1.20
CA ILE A 57 -8.30 3.49 1.50
C ILE A 57 -9.77 3.58 1.08
N LEU A 58 -10.20 2.60 0.27
CA LEU A 58 -11.54 2.54 -0.26
C LEU A 58 -12.49 1.85 0.75
N PRO A 59 -13.70 2.39 1.01
CA PRO A 59 -14.64 1.80 1.96
C PRO A 59 -15.13 0.41 1.51
N LYS A 60 -15.07 -0.59 2.41
CA LYS A 60 -15.44 -2.00 2.09
C LYS A 60 -16.86 -2.13 1.55
N LYS A 61 -17.84 -1.48 2.21
CA LYS A 61 -19.27 -1.52 1.85
C LYS A 61 -19.57 -1.10 0.41
N MET A 62 -18.74 -0.23 -0.17
CA MET A 62 -18.94 0.20 -1.56
C MET A 62 -18.62 -0.92 -2.56
N PHE A 63 -17.81 -1.90 -2.15
CA PHE A 63 -17.16 -2.87 -3.02
C PHE A 63 -17.54 -4.33 -2.72
N GLU A 64 -18.41 -4.55 -1.74
CA GLU A 64 -19.15 -5.78 -1.49
C GLU A 64 -20.22 -6.03 -2.56
#